data_AF-A0A1E7N125-F1
#
_entry.id   AF-A0A1E7N125-F1
#
_cell.length_a   1.000
_cell.length_b   1.000
_cell.length_c   1.000
_cell.angle_alpha   90.00
_cell.angle_beta   90.00
_cell.angle_gamma   90.00
#
_symmetry.space_group_name_H-M   'P 1'
#
loop_
_entity.id
_entity.type
_entity.pdbx_description
1 polymer ?
#
loop_
_entity_poly.entity_id
_entity_poly.type
_entity_poly.pdbx_seq_one_letter_code
_entity_poly.pdbx_strand_id
1 'polypeptide(L)'
;MAVTRRRVGTSALRAAQWTAAGVLGGTGLLGLLLFALGRARTWQALGGGLVVAGASTVLGGALGFLFGVPRVKSGSGEPQGSYAPNTNLEQVSDWLTKVLLGVGLTQLGSLGERLHKLGASLAPVLGGGDAAAPFAAALVLHFLVLGFLAGWLVTRLALPRVLTETDEALDLFLAGQDRDRRGDKVGADDLRVRAMQQLGLLGGSAGRSAAQLPPASGSPAGPEGVVAEVRSTAKRSALTADQVRALFADGTDGRRIQALALMQGDPSLADLTSLLDAIEHPCSGFEQYHALLAARGLLSRLSGAEAQRLRDAVAAQLVDPQGIPYGSDRSWLAEKILSRLPVTASVPAQPTASVPAQPTVAVPVQQAVAAGSDGPASSAQAPGEPNS
;
A
#
# COMPACT_ATOMS: atom_id res chain seq x y z
N MET A 1 4.76 16.12 -25.51
CA MET A 1 6.06 15.57 -25.94
C MET A 1 7.22 15.69 -24.91
N ALA A 2 7.05 16.35 -23.76
CA ALA A 2 8.13 16.49 -22.75
C ALA A 2 8.27 15.30 -21.76
N VAL A 3 7.21 14.51 -21.57
CA VAL A 3 7.17 13.38 -20.60
C VAL A 3 7.97 12.17 -21.09
N THR A 4 8.01 11.94 -22.41
CA THR A 4 8.74 10.83 -23.03
C THR A 4 10.27 10.99 -22.96
N ARG A 5 10.79 12.23 -23.01
CA ARG A 5 12.24 12.48 -22.82
C ARG A 5 12.74 12.20 -21.40
N ARG A 6 11.91 12.40 -20.36
CA ARG A 6 12.31 12.16 -18.96
C ARG A 6 12.45 10.67 -18.61
N ARG A 7 11.61 9.78 -19.17
CA ARG A 7 11.66 8.31 -18.90
C ARG A 7 12.88 7.61 -19.53
N VAL A 8 13.36 8.11 -20.67
CA VAL A 8 14.56 7.57 -21.34
C VAL A 8 15.84 7.91 -20.56
N GLY A 9 15.91 9.08 -19.92
CA GLY A 9 17.07 9.48 -19.12
C GLY A 9 17.27 8.66 -17.83
N THR A 10 16.19 8.30 -17.13
CA THR A 10 16.30 7.59 -15.84
C THR A 10 16.63 6.10 -15.99
N SER A 11 16.19 5.47 -17.08
CA SER A 11 16.55 4.09 -17.42
C SER A 11 18.00 3.99 -17.90
N ALA A 12 18.44 4.93 -18.73
CA ALA A 12 19.83 5.01 -19.18
C ALA A 12 20.82 5.25 -18.04
N LEU A 13 20.49 6.12 -17.07
CA LEU A 13 21.33 6.38 -15.90
C LEU A 13 21.45 5.16 -14.97
N ARG A 14 20.34 4.45 -14.72
CA ARG A 14 20.38 3.21 -13.94
C ARG A 14 21.20 2.15 -14.66
N ALA A 15 20.98 1.96 -15.96
CA ALA A 15 21.77 1.03 -16.76
C ALA A 15 23.26 1.36 -16.71
N ALA A 16 23.64 2.63 -16.83
CA ALA A 16 25.02 3.09 -16.71
C ALA A 16 25.64 2.84 -15.32
N GLN A 17 24.85 2.97 -14.25
CA GLN A 17 25.31 2.67 -12.89
C GLN A 17 25.56 1.17 -12.69
N TRP A 18 24.65 0.32 -13.17
CA TRP A 18 24.80 -1.13 -13.10
C TRP A 18 25.94 -1.64 -13.99
N THR A 19 26.15 -1.05 -15.17
CA THR A 19 27.29 -1.40 -16.02
C THR A 19 28.61 -0.97 -15.41
N ALA A 20 28.71 0.23 -14.84
CA ALA A 20 29.92 0.68 -14.15
C ALA A 20 30.26 -0.20 -12.94
N ALA A 21 29.27 -0.54 -12.10
CA ALA A 21 29.46 -1.45 -10.97
C ALA A 21 29.85 -2.86 -11.44
N GLY A 22 29.23 -3.36 -12.50
CA GLY A 22 29.55 -4.65 -13.11
C GLY A 22 30.96 -4.70 -13.69
N VAL A 23 31.41 -3.62 -14.33
CA VAL A 23 32.78 -3.51 -14.87
C VAL A 23 33.81 -3.48 -13.75
N LEU A 24 33.59 -2.68 -12.69
CA LEU A 24 34.52 -2.59 -11.55
C LEU A 24 34.60 -3.88 -10.72
N GLY A 25 33.48 -4.56 -10.51
CA GLY A 25 33.48 -5.89 -9.88
C GLY A 25 34.13 -6.93 -10.78
N GLY A 26 33.82 -6.89 -12.08
CA GLY A 26 34.33 -7.79 -13.10
C GLY A 26 35.85 -7.70 -13.28
N THR A 27 36.44 -6.51 -13.25
CA THR A 27 37.90 -6.33 -13.32
C THR A 27 38.61 -6.92 -12.10
N GLY A 28 38.05 -6.76 -10.90
CA GLY A 28 38.59 -7.38 -9.68
C GLY A 28 38.54 -8.90 -9.71
N LEU A 29 37.42 -9.47 -10.15
CA LEU A 29 37.26 -10.93 -10.29
C LEU A 29 38.12 -11.52 -11.41
N LEU A 30 38.22 -10.81 -12.55
CA LEU A 30 39.10 -11.20 -13.64
C LEU A 30 40.57 -11.14 -13.22
N GLY A 31 40.98 -10.10 -12.49
CA GLY A 31 42.32 -9.99 -11.91
C GLY A 31 42.63 -11.15 -10.96
N LEU A 32 41.68 -11.53 -10.11
CA LEU A 32 41.80 -12.71 -9.24
C LEU A 32 41.95 -14.00 -10.05
N LEU A 33 41.15 -14.18 -11.10
CA LEU A 33 41.23 -15.36 -11.96
C LEU A 33 42.60 -15.46 -12.63
N LEU A 34 43.05 -14.39 -13.29
CA LEU A 34 44.35 -14.34 -13.96
C LEU A 34 45.51 -14.57 -12.98
N PHE A 35 45.41 -14.01 -11.78
CA PHE A 35 46.40 -14.21 -10.74
C PHE A 35 46.44 -15.66 -10.24
N ALA A 36 45.27 -16.26 -10.01
CA ALA A 36 45.16 -17.64 -9.53
C ALA A 36 45.69 -18.65 -10.57
N LEU A 37 45.47 -18.41 -11.86
CA LEU A 37 45.98 -19.25 -12.95
C LEU A 37 47.51 -19.33 -12.97
N GLY A 38 48.21 -18.30 -12.50
CA GLY A 38 49.67 -18.29 -12.36
C GLY A 38 50.21 -19.01 -11.12
N ARG A 39 49.35 -19.64 -10.29
CA ARG A 39 49.75 -20.27 -9.02
C ARG A 39 49.75 -21.79 -9.11
N ALA A 40 50.71 -22.43 -8.43
CA ALA A 40 50.78 -23.88 -8.29
C ALA A 40 49.53 -24.49 -7.62
N ARG A 41 48.85 -23.71 -6.76
CA ARG A 41 47.59 -24.09 -6.10
C ARG A 41 46.44 -23.20 -6.57
N THR A 42 46.11 -23.27 -7.87
CA THR A 42 45.09 -22.43 -8.53
C THR A 42 43.76 -22.41 -7.79
N TRP A 43 43.22 -23.58 -7.42
CA TRP A 43 41.91 -23.68 -6.77
C TRP A 43 41.90 -23.11 -5.36
N GLN A 44 43.01 -23.27 -4.62
CA GLN A 44 43.17 -22.64 -3.32
C GLN A 44 43.20 -21.12 -3.46
N ALA A 45 44.00 -20.61 -4.41
CA ALA A 45 44.13 -19.18 -4.65
C ALA A 45 42.82 -18.53 -5.10
N LEU A 46 42.08 -19.20 -5.99
CA LEU A 46 40.79 -18.74 -6.50
C LEU A 46 39.73 -18.77 -5.39
N GLY A 47 39.57 -19.90 -4.71
CA GLY A 47 38.57 -20.05 -3.63
C GLY A 47 38.85 -19.12 -2.46
N GLY A 48 40.11 -19.07 -2.01
CA GLY A 48 40.56 -18.18 -0.95
C GLY A 48 40.39 -16.69 -1.31
N GLY A 49 40.75 -16.31 -2.53
CA GLY A 49 40.57 -14.95 -3.01
C GLY A 49 39.10 -14.54 -3.15
N LEU A 50 38.21 -15.46 -3.55
CA LEU A 50 36.77 -15.18 -3.61
C LEU A 50 36.17 -14.94 -2.22
N VAL A 51 36.58 -15.73 -1.21
CA VAL A 51 36.14 -15.51 0.18
C VAL A 51 36.64 -14.16 0.70
N VAL A 52 37.91 -13.82 0.43
CA VAL A 52 38.49 -12.52 0.81
C VAL A 52 37.76 -11.36 0.12
N ALA A 53 37.48 -11.48 -1.18
CA ALA A 53 36.72 -10.50 -1.94
C ALA A 53 35.30 -10.33 -1.40
N GLY A 54 34.60 -11.44 -1.12
CA GLY A 54 33.25 -11.42 -0.54
C GLY A 54 33.23 -10.78 0.84
N ALA A 55 34.13 -11.19 1.75
CA ALA A 55 34.22 -10.63 3.10
C ALA A 55 34.52 -9.12 3.08
N SER A 56 35.44 -8.69 2.20
CA SER A 56 35.77 -7.27 2.01
C SER A 56 34.57 -6.49 1.46
N THR A 57 33.82 -7.08 0.53
CA THR A 57 32.60 -6.46 -0.03
C THR A 57 31.52 -6.28 1.03
N VAL A 58 31.29 -7.29 1.88
CA VAL A 58 30.30 -7.22 2.97
C VAL A 58 30.71 -6.16 4.00
N LEU A 59 31.98 -6.17 4.42
CA LEU A 59 32.49 -5.18 5.37
C LEU A 59 32.39 -3.76 4.80
N GLY A 60 32.81 -3.58 3.55
CA GLY A 60 32.68 -2.32 2.83
C GLY A 60 31.23 -1.88 2.76
N GLY A 61 30.33 -2.78 2.35
CA GLY A 61 28.89 -2.53 2.24
C GLY A 61 28.26 -2.11 3.56
N ALA A 62 28.64 -2.73 4.67
CA ALA A 62 28.17 -2.35 6.00
C ALA A 62 28.64 -0.94 6.40
N LEU A 63 29.89 -0.60 6.12
CA LEU A 63 30.40 0.76 6.31
C LEU A 63 29.65 1.75 5.41
N GLY A 64 29.50 1.43 4.13
CA GLY A 64 28.78 2.26 3.16
C GLY A 64 27.34 2.52 3.58
N PHE A 65 26.66 1.49 4.08
CA PHE A 65 25.32 1.60 4.67
C PHE A 65 25.31 2.62 5.80
N LEU A 66 26.20 2.48 6.79
CA LEU A 66 26.27 3.38 7.94
C LEU A 66 26.46 4.85 7.52
N PHE A 67 27.31 5.11 6.52
CA PHE A 67 27.53 6.45 5.98
C PHE A 67 26.39 6.95 5.08
N GLY A 68 25.56 6.06 4.54
CA GLY A 68 24.45 6.36 3.64
C GLY A 68 23.12 6.62 4.34
N VAL A 69 22.97 6.24 5.61
CA VAL A 69 21.71 6.43 6.36
C VAL A 69 21.35 7.93 6.42
N PRO A 70 20.14 8.33 6.00
CA PRO A 70 19.69 9.72 6.05
C PRO A 70 19.44 10.16 7.49
N ARG A 71 19.60 11.47 7.77
CA ARG A 71 19.29 12.03 9.09
C ARG A 71 17.84 12.48 9.15
N VAL A 72 17.12 12.10 10.21
CA VAL A 72 15.78 12.61 10.49
C VAL A 72 15.91 14.06 10.98
N LYS A 73 15.22 15.01 10.35
CA LYS A 73 15.09 16.35 10.93
C LYS A 73 14.05 16.31 12.03
N SER A 74 14.48 16.45 13.27
CA SER A 74 13.58 16.68 14.41
C SER A 74 13.46 18.20 14.64
N GLY A 75 12.48 18.83 13.98
CA GLY A 75 12.15 20.25 14.18
C GLY A 75 10.71 20.42 14.64
N SER A 76 10.48 21.21 15.69
CA SER A 76 9.14 21.54 16.18
C SER A 76 8.40 22.39 15.15
N GLY A 77 7.46 21.78 14.41
CA GLY A 77 6.60 22.46 13.45
C GLY A 77 6.77 22.02 11.98
N GLU A 78 7.73 21.15 11.66
CA GLU A 78 7.76 20.45 10.36
C GLU A 78 7.01 19.10 10.46
N PRO A 79 6.35 18.63 9.39
CA PRO A 79 5.77 17.28 9.36
C PRO A 79 6.84 16.23 9.75
N GLN A 80 6.46 15.29 10.63
CA GLN A 80 7.31 14.17 11.01
C GLN A 80 7.76 13.42 9.74
N GLY A 81 9.06 13.13 9.60
CA GLY A 81 9.60 12.42 8.43
C GLY A 81 10.36 13.26 7.40
N SER A 82 10.66 14.54 7.67
CA SER A 82 11.53 15.36 6.79
C SER A 82 12.99 14.86 6.87
N TYR A 83 13.40 14.02 5.91
CA TYR A 83 14.77 13.49 5.83
C TYR A 83 15.73 14.53 5.26
N ALA A 84 16.78 14.88 6.02
CA ALA A 84 17.89 15.67 5.52
C ALA A 84 18.92 14.79 4.79
N PRO A 85 19.47 15.26 3.66
CA PRO A 85 20.63 14.63 3.04
C PRO A 85 21.79 14.52 4.06
N ASN A 86 22.41 13.35 4.14
CA ASN A 86 23.55 13.14 5.01
C ASN A 86 24.81 13.84 4.42
N THR A 87 25.43 14.74 5.20
CA THR A 87 26.67 15.47 4.87
C THR A 87 27.95 14.78 5.38
N ASN A 88 27.86 13.58 5.94
CA ASN A 88 29.01 12.88 6.52
C ASN A 88 30.17 12.70 5.53
N LEU A 89 29.90 12.39 4.25
CA LEU A 89 30.99 12.26 3.25
C LEU A 89 31.64 13.60 2.89
N GLU A 90 30.89 14.70 2.93
CA GLU A 90 31.44 16.03 2.71
C GLU A 90 32.43 16.37 3.82
N GLN A 91 32.06 16.09 5.07
CA GLN A 91 32.93 16.26 6.24
C GLN A 91 34.17 15.38 6.19
N VAL A 92 34.01 14.10 5.82
CA VAL A 92 35.15 13.18 5.66
C VAL A 92 36.05 13.62 4.50
N SER A 93 35.50 14.11 3.40
CA SER A 93 36.29 14.60 2.26
C SER A 93 37.10 15.85 2.61
N ASP A 94 36.51 16.80 3.34
CA ASP A 94 37.20 17.99 3.83
C ASP A 94 38.31 17.62 4.82
N TRP A 95 38.01 16.72 5.77
CA TRP A 95 39.01 16.19 6.70
C TRP A 95 40.14 15.42 6.00
N LEU A 96 39.82 14.55 5.03
CA LEU A 96 40.80 13.77 4.27
C LEU A 96 41.74 14.69 3.48
N THR A 97 41.19 15.74 2.87
CA THR A 97 41.97 16.73 2.13
C THR A 97 42.93 17.47 3.06
N LYS A 98 42.48 17.84 4.27
CA LYS A 98 43.33 18.45 5.31
C LYS A 98 44.42 17.51 5.82
N VAL A 99 44.13 16.21 5.95
CA VAL A 99 45.14 15.20 6.31
C VAL A 99 46.16 15.03 5.19
N LEU A 100 45.73 14.94 3.93
CA LEU A 100 46.63 14.85 2.78
C LEU A 100 47.57 16.05 2.68
N LEU A 101 47.06 17.25 2.96
CA LEU A 101 47.82 18.50 2.85
C LEU A 101 48.66 18.84 4.11
N GLY A 102 48.33 18.29 5.29
CA GLY A 102 48.92 18.70 6.57
C GLY A 102 49.64 17.60 7.36
N VAL A 103 48.94 16.52 7.72
CA VAL A 103 49.41 15.54 8.73
C VAL A 103 49.84 14.20 8.09
N GLY A 104 49.56 13.98 6.81
CA GLY A 104 49.78 12.72 6.10
C GLY A 104 51.23 12.24 6.09
N LEU A 105 52.20 13.15 6.16
CA LEU A 105 53.62 12.84 5.97
C LEU A 105 54.23 11.90 7.05
N THR A 106 53.67 11.84 8.26
CA THR A 106 54.19 10.98 9.34
C THR A 106 53.38 9.70 9.57
N GLN A 107 52.08 9.70 9.27
CA GLN A 107 51.20 8.54 9.50
C GLN A 107 51.11 7.57 8.32
N LEU A 108 51.37 8.02 7.09
CA LEU A 108 51.30 7.20 5.87
C LEU A 108 52.20 5.96 5.92
N GLY A 109 53.38 6.06 6.55
CA GLY A 109 54.29 4.93 6.70
C GLY A 109 53.69 3.77 7.49
N SER A 110 52.97 4.07 8.58
CA SER A 110 52.34 3.07 9.44
C SER A 110 51.16 2.34 8.76
N LEU A 111 50.47 3.03 7.85
CA LEU A 111 49.38 2.45 7.05
C LEU A 111 49.93 1.42 6.05
N GLY A 112 51.04 1.75 5.38
CA GLY A 112 51.73 0.83 4.47
C GLY A 112 52.17 -0.45 5.17
N GLU A 113 52.74 -0.34 6.38
CA GLU A 113 53.17 -1.50 7.16
C GLU A 113 51.99 -2.39 7.59
N ARG A 114 50.86 -1.79 7.99
CA ARG A 114 49.63 -2.55 8.33
C ARG A 114 49.03 -3.26 7.12
N LEU A 115 48.99 -2.60 5.96
CA LEU A 115 48.54 -3.21 4.72
C LEU A 115 49.45 -4.35 4.30
N HIS A 116 50.76 -4.19 4.45
CA HIS A 116 51.71 -5.26 4.18
C HIS A 116 51.50 -6.45 5.13
N LYS A 117 51.31 -6.22 6.44
CA LYS A 117 51.01 -7.28 7.42
C LYS A 117 49.72 -8.03 7.10
N LEU A 118 48.66 -7.31 6.71
CA LEU A 118 47.40 -7.91 6.26
C LEU A 118 47.61 -8.73 4.97
N GLY A 119 48.35 -8.19 4.00
CA GLY A 119 48.68 -8.91 2.79
C GLY A 119 49.47 -10.18 3.07
N ALA A 120 50.48 -10.10 3.93
CA ALA A 120 51.33 -11.22 4.33
C ALA A 120 50.53 -12.32 5.06
N SER A 121 49.55 -11.98 5.88
CA SER A 121 48.70 -12.96 6.55
C SER A 121 47.74 -13.67 5.59
N LEU A 122 47.32 -13.01 4.52
CA LEU A 122 46.43 -13.56 3.49
C LEU A 122 47.18 -14.23 2.33
N ALA A 123 48.48 -13.98 2.17
CA ALA A 123 49.30 -14.55 1.10
C ALA A 123 49.24 -16.09 1.02
N PRO A 124 49.26 -16.87 2.12
CA PRO A 124 49.13 -18.32 2.07
C PRO A 124 47.78 -18.79 1.50
N VAL A 125 46.72 -18.03 1.77
CA VAL A 125 45.36 -18.31 1.27
C VAL A 125 45.30 -18.13 -0.26
N LEU A 126 46.14 -17.24 -0.80
CA LEU A 126 46.27 -16.99 -2.24
C LEU A 126 47.32 -17.86 -2.95
N GLY A 127 47.82 -18.92 -2.30
CA GLY A 127 48.82 -19.83 -2.88
C GLY A 127 50.27 -19.40 -2.67
N GLY A 128 50.54 -18.41 -1.83
CA GLY A 128 51.89 -18.02 -1.38
C GLY A 128 52.75 -17.28 -2.42
N GLY A 129 54.03 -17.07 -2.12
CA GLY A 129 55.01 -16.40 -2.99
C GLY A 129 55.01 -14.86 -2.92
N ASP A 130 56.06 -14.25 -3.47
CA ASP A 130 56.41 -12.83 -3.22
C ASP A 130 55.32 -11.84 -3.64
N ALA A 131 54.62 -12.14 -4.75
CA ALA A 131 53.53 -11.30 -5.25
C ALA A 131 52.18 -11.49 -4.52
N ALA A 132 52.04 -12.50 -3.65
CA ALA A 132 50.75 -12.79 -3.00
C ALA A 132 50.37 -11.82 -1.90
N ALA A 133 51.34 -11.34 -1.13
CA ALA A 133 51.09 -10.33 -0.11
C ALA A 133 50.57 -8.99 -0.68
N PRO A 134 51.26 -8.35 -1.65
CA PRO A 134 50.76 -7.10 -2.23
C PRO A 134 49.45 -7.30 -2.99
N PHE A 135 49.25 -8.44 -3.67
CA PHE A 135 48.00 -8.75 -4.34
C PHE A 135 46.84 -8.91 -3.35
N ALA A 136 47.03 -9.61 -2.23
CA ALA A 136 46.01 -9.74 -1.19
C ALA A 136 45.58 -8.38 -0.63
N ALA A 137 46.53 -7.49 -0.35
CA ALA A 137 46.23 -6.15 0.12
C ALA A 137 45.43 -5.35 -0.91
N ALA A 138 45.82 -5.41 -2.19
CA ALA A 138 45.09 -4.76 -3.28
C ALA A 138 43.68 -5.33 -3.47
N LEU A 139 43.52 -6.65 -3.37
CA LEU A 139 42.24 -7.35 -3.49
C LEU A 139 41.26 -6.91 -2.39
N VAL A 140 41.73 -6.88 -1.13
CA VAL A 140 40.93 -6.39 0.00
C VAL A 140 40.51 -4.95 -0.24
N LEU A 141 41.46 -4.06 -0.57
CA LEU A 141 41.17 -2.64 -0.79
C LEU A 141 40.16 -2.44 -1.92
N HIS A 142 40.32 -3.14 -3.05
CA HIS A 142 39.42 -3.06 -4.20
C HIS A 142 37.98 -3.40 -3.82
N PHE A 143 37.77 -4.57 -3.22
CA PHE A 143 36.43 -5.04 -2.87
C PHE A 143 35.84 -4.31 -1.66
N LEU A 144 36.67 -3.83 -0.73
CA LEU A 144 36.23 -2.97 0.38
C LEU A 144 35.69 -1.64 -0.13
N VAL A 145 36.41 -0.96 -1.03
CA VAL A 145 35.97 0.30 -1.63
C VAL A 145 34.74 0.09 -2.50
N LEU A 146 34.71 -0.98 -3.31
CA LEU A 146 33.56 -1.30 -4.13
C LEU A 146 32.31 -1.60 -3.28
N GLY A 147 32.46 -2.42 -2.24
CA GLY A 147 31.41 -2.70 -1.28
C GLY A 147 30.90 -1.44 -0.59
N PHE A 148 31.81 -0.57 -0.14
CA PHE A 148 31.48 0.71 0.46
C PHE A 148 30.65 1.59 -0.47
N LEU A 149 31.11 1.80 -1.71
CA LEU A 149 30.40 2.62 -2.69
C LEU A 149 29.03 2.03 -3.01
N ALA A 150 28.93 0.71 -3.17
CA ALA A 150 27.67 0.03 -3.45
C ALA A 150 26.68 0.18 -2.27
N GLY A 151 27.11 -0.16 -1.05
CA GLY A 151 26.29 -0.03 0.16
C GLY A 151 25.85 1.40 0.40
N TRP A 152 26.76 2.36 0.22
CA TRP A 152 26.46 3.79 0.33
C TRP A 152 25.45 4.26 -0.72
N LEU A 153 25.65 3.90 -1.99
CA LEU A 153 24.79 4.34 -3.08
C LEU A 153 23.39 3.75 -2.94
N VAL A 154 23.29 2.46 -2.63
CA VAL A 154 22.00 1.78 -2.37
C VAL A 154 21.29 2.47 -1.21
N THR A 155 21.98 2.66 -0.08
CA THR A 155 21.36 3.26 1.11
C THR A 155 20.93 4.69 0.83
N ARG A 156 21.76 5.50 0.17
CA ARG A 156 21.46 6.89 -0.14
C ARG A 156 20.31 7.06 -1.14
N LEU A 157 20.12 6.13 -2.08
CA LEU A 157 19.10 6.24 -3.12
C LEU A 157 17.79 5.51 -2.78
N ALA A 158 17.86 4.38 -2.07
CA ALA A 158 16.70 3.54 -1.77
C ALA A 158 16.09 3.86 -0.41
N LEU A 159 16.92 4.07 0.62
CA LEU A 159 16.43 4.18 1.99
C LEU A 159 15.51 5.41 2.21
N PRO A 160 15.80 6.62 1.69
CA PRO A 160 14.88 7.74 1.84
C PRO A 160 13.50 7.48 1.22
N ARG A 161 13.43 6.78 0.08
CA ARG A 161 12.15 6.46 -0.57
C ARG A 161 11.31 5.52 0.28
N VAL A 162 11.93 4.42 0.73
CA VAL A 162 11.25 3.42 1.55
C VAL A 162 10.78 4.02 2.87
N LEU A 163 11.62 4.84 3.51
CA LEU A 163 11.28 5.49 4.76
C LEU A 163 10.16 6.52 4.59
N THR A 164 10.23 7.40 3.58
CA THR A 164 9.15 8.37 3.32
C THR A 164 7.83 7.69 2.98
N GLU A 165 7.84 6.64 2.15
CA GLU A 165 6.63 5.87 1.82
C GLU A 165 6.00 5.23 3.07
N THR A 166 6.84 4.74 4.00
CA THR A 166 6.38 4.13 5.25
C THR A 166 5.87 5.18 6.24
N ASP A 167 6.56 6.31 6.38
CA ASP A 167 6.19 7.40 7.28
C ASP A 167 4.87 8.07 6.83
N GLU A 168 4.69 8.30 5.53
CA GLU A 168 3.42 8.83 4.98
C GLU A 168 2.24 7.89 5.28
N ALA A 169 2.44 6.58 5.11
CA ALA A 169 1.41 5.61 5.44
C ALA A 169 1.09 5.58 6.94
N LEU A 170 2.10 5.73 7.80
CA LEU A 170 1.93 5.83 9.24
C LEU A 170 1.16 7.10 9.63
N ASP A 171 1.49 8.25 9.03
CA ASP A 171 0.78 9.51 9.25
C ASP A 171 -0.69 9.42 8.85
N LEU A 172 -1.00 8.79 7.70
CA LEU A 172 -2.37 8.52 7.29
C LEU A 172 -3.10 7.62 8.30
N PHE A 173 -2.43 6.59 8.81
CA PHE A 173 -3.01 5.70 9.81
C PHE A 173 -3.31 6.43 11.13
N LEU A 174 -2.38 7.25 11.62
CA LEU A 174 -2.54 8.07 12.82
C LEU A 174 -3.66 9.11 12.64
N ALA A 175 -3.69 9.81 11.49
CA ALA A 175 -4.77 10.74 11.16
C ALA A 175 -6.15 10.04 11.09
N GLY A 176 -6.17 8.78 10.63
CA GLY A 176 -7.36 7.94 10.67
C GLY A 176 -7.83 7.66 12.10
N GLN A 177 -6.92 7.30 13.01
CA GLN A 177 -7.25 7.08 14.42
C GLN A 177 -7.79 8.35 15.10
N ASP A 178 -7.20 9.52 14.82
CA ASP A 178 -7.69 10.79 15.37
C ASP A 178 -9.09 11.16 14.90
N ARG A 179 -9.43 10.85 13.63
CA ARG A 179 -10.80 11.03 13.13
C ARG A 179 -11.78 10.06 13.76
N ASP A 180 -11.37 8.82 14.00
CA ASP A 180 -12.20 7.82 14.67
C ASP A 180 -12.50 8.22 16.12
N ARG A 181 -11.50 8.75 16.84
CA ARG A 181 -11.67 9.33 18.19
C ARG A 181 -12.67 10.49 18.20
N ARG A 182 -12.72 11.28 17.13
CA ARG A 182 -13.68 12.39 16.95
C ARG A 182 -15.05 11.93 16.43
N GLY A 183 -15.27 10.63 16.25
CA GLY A 183 -16.53 10.04 15.80
C GLY A 183 -16.74 10.00 14.28
N ASP A 184 -15.77 10.47 13.48
CA ASP A 184 -15.81 10.40 12.02
C ASP A 184 -15.27 9.06 11.52
N LYS A 185 -16.10 8.02 11.66
CA LYS A 185 -15.74 6.64 11.28
C LYS A 185 -15.51 6.48 9.78
N VAL A 186 -16.20 7.26 8.95
CA VAL A 186 -16.11 7.16 7.49
C VAL A 186 -14.81 7.80 6.99
N GLY A 187 -14.44 8.98 7.51
CA GLY A 187 -13.14 9.59 7.22
C GLY A 187 -11.96 8.80 7.77
N ALA A 188 -12.12 8.16 8.93
CA ALA A 188 -11.12 7.26 9.49
C ALA A 188 -10.86 6.04 8.61
N ASP A 189 -11.92 5.42 8.09
CA ASP A 189 -11.81 4.28 7.18
C ASP A 189 -11.16 4.65 5.84
N ASP A 190 -11.44 5.83 5.28
CA ASP A 190 -10.80 6.31 4.03
C ASP A 190 -9.28 6.44 4.19
N LEU A 191 -8.83 7.04 5.30
CA LEU A 191 -7.40 7.21 5.60
C LEU A 191 -6.69 5.88 5.85
N ARG A 192 -7.35 4.94 6.53
CA ARG A 192 -6.82 3.57 6.71
C ARG A 192 -6.66 2.84 5.39
N VAL A 193 -7.63 2.96 4.47
CA VAL A 193 -7.55 2.34 3.15
C VAL A 193 -6.38 2.93 2.35
N ARG A 194 -6.21 4.26 2.35
CA ARG A 194 -5.07 4.92 1.68
C ARG A 194 -3.72 4.49 2.26
N ALA A 195 -3.60 4.41 3.59
CA ALA A 195 -2.39 3.92 4.26
C ALA A 195 -2.06 2.48 3.84
N MET A 196 -3.07 1.60 3.80
CA MET A 196 -2.89 0.21 3.37
C MET A 196 -2.57 0.08 1.87
N GLN A 197 -3.08 0.99 1.04
CA GLN A 197 -2.75 1.05 -0.39
C GLN A 197 -1.29 1.50 -0.61
N GLN A 198 -0.81 2.50 0.15
CA GLN A 198 0.60 2.92 0.10
C GLN A 198 1.57 1.83 0.55
N LEU A 199 1.18 1.02 1.55
CA LEU A 199 1.97 -0.13 2.01
C LEU A 199 1.89 -1.36 1.08
N GLY A 200 1.15 -1.29 -0.03
CA GLY A 200 0.96 -2.41 -0.95
C GLY A 200 0.16 -3.59 -0.36
N LEU A 201 -0.45 -3.42 0.82
CA LEU A 201 -1.21 -4.45 1.53
C LEU A 201 -2.60 -4.70 0.91
N LEU A 202 -3.09 -3.78 0.06
CA LEU A 202 -4.38 -3.88 -0.62
C LEU A 202 -4.28 -4.06 -2.14
N GLY A 203 -3.08 -4.23 -2.72
CA GLY A 203 -2.91 -4.24 -4.17
C GLY A 203 -1.82 -5.17 -4.67
N GLY A 204 -2.22 -6.35 -5.15
CA GLY A 204 -1.43 -7.08 -6.15
C GLY A 204 -1.29 -6.22 -7.40
N SER A 205 -0.06 -5.96 -7.83
CA SER A 205 0.30 -5.35 -9.12
C SER A 205 0.04 -3.85 -9.32
N ALA A 206 0.36 -2.98 -8.34
CA ALA A 206 0.59 -1.54 -8.61
C ALA A 206 2.05 -1.28 -9.07
N GLY A 207 2.45 -1.94 -10.15
CA GLY A 207 3.68 -1.60 -10.86
C GLY A 207 3.52 -0.31 -11.66
N ARG A 208 4.19 0.76 -11.22
CA ARG A 208 4.54 1.97 -12.00
C ARG A 208 3.40 2.92 -12.40
N SER A 209 2.94 3.72 -11.45
CA SER A 209 2.55 5.12 -11.72
C SER A 209 2.84 6.07 -10.54
N ALA A 210 3.93 5.83 -9.80
CA ALA A 210 4.48 6.82 -8.86
C ALA A 210 5.32 7.89 -9.60
N ALA A 211 4.75 8.52 -10.62
CA ALA A 211 5.40 9.60 -11.37
C ALA A 211 4.40 10.68 -11.74
N GLN A 212 3.80 11.29 -10.72
CA GLN A 212 3.40 12.69 -10.59
C GLN A 212 2.30 12.77 -9.54
N LEU A 213 2.68 12.88 -8.25
CA LEU A 213 1.84 13.58 -7.29
C LEU A 213 2.54 14.89 -6.90
N PRO A 214 1.83 16.04 -6.95
CA PRO A 214 2.33 17.31 -6.41
C PRO A 214 2.41 17.28 -4.88
N PRO A 215 3.18 18.21 -4.28
CA PRO A 215 3.26 18.33 -2.82
C PRO A 215 1.90 18.74 -2.23
N ALA A 216 1.68 18.33 -0.98
CA ALA A 216 0.58 18.77 -0.15
C ALA A 216 0.73 20.26 0.21
N SER A 217 0.36 21.15 -0.72
CA SER A 217 0.14 22.57 -0.45
C SER A 217 -0.46 23.26 -1.68
N GLY A 218 -1.74 23.65 -1.59
CA GLY A 218 -2.34 24.67 -2.46
C GLY A 218 -3.06 24.18 -3.71
N SER A 219 -4.38 24.39 -3.72
CA SER A 219 -5.35 24.25 -4.82
C SER A 219 -5.70 22.85 -5.35
N PRO A 220 -6.99 22.58 -5.62
CA PRO A 220 -7.48 21.29 -6.12
C PRO A 220 -7.14 21.14 -7.61
N ALA A 221 -5.90 20.81 -7.94
CA ALA A 221 -5.51 20.52 -9.31
C ALA A 221 -5.86 19.07 -9.67
N GLY A 222 -7.13 18.81 -10.00
CA GLY A 222 -7.61 17.52 -10.51
C GLY A 222 -9.05 17.19 -10.12
N PRO A 223 -9.69 16.23 -10.81
CA PRO A 223 -11.09 15.86 -10.57
C PRO A 223 -11.34 15.39 -9.12
N GLU A 224 -10.38 14.74 -8.47
CA GLU A 224 -10.47 14.32 -7.06
C GLU A 224 -10.46 15.50 -6.08
N GLY A 225 -9.68 16.55 -6.37
CA GLY A 225 -9.63 17.75 -5.54
C GLY A 225 -10.98 18.48 -5.55
N VAL A 226 -11.61 18.57 -6.72
CA VAL A 226 -12.95 19.14 -6.88
C VAL A 226 -13.99 18.32 -6.12
N VAL A 227 -13.93 16.98 -6.20
CA VAL A 227 -14.82 16.11 -5.43
C VAL A 227 -14.64 16.29 -3.92
N ALA A 228 -13.39 16.36 -3.44
CA ALA A 228 -13.10 16.55 -2.03
C ALA A 228 -13.60 17.91 -1.50
N GLU A 229 -13.44 18.97 -2.29
CA GLU A 229 -13.94 20.31 -1.97
C GLU A 229 -15.47 20.33 -1.88
N VAL A 230 -16.16 19.78 -2.88
CA VAL A 230 -17.63 19.70 -2.92
C VAL A 230 -18.16 18.87 -1.76
N ARG A 231 -17.53 17.73 -1.45
CA ARG A 231 -17.89 16.89 -0.29
C ARG A 231 -17.77 17.66 1.03
N SER A 232 -16.71 18.46 1.18
CA SER A 232 -16.46 19.22 2.41
C SER A 232 -17.48 20.35 2.65
N THR A 233 -18.09 20.86 1.59
CA THR A 233 -19.07 21.95 1.64
C THR A 233 -20.51 21.45 1.66
N ALA A 234 -20.77 20.20 1.30
CA ALA A 234 -22.11 19.61 1.17
C ALA A 234 -23.01 19.84 2.41
N LYS A 235 -22.55 19.51 3.62
CA LYS A 235 -23.34 19.71 4.86
C LYS A 235 -23.66 21.17 5.19
N ARG A 236 -22.90 22.11 4.63
CA ARG A 236 -23.12 23.55 4.81
C ARG A 236 -23.93 24.15 3.66
N SER A 237 -24.19 23.37 2.61
CA SER A 237 -24.99 23.83 1.48
C SER A 237 -26.47 23.84 1.87
N ALA A 238 -27.21 24.83 1.37
CA ALA A 238 -28.66 24.90 1.53
C ALA A 238 -29.41 24.04 0.49
N LEU A 239 -28.73 23.05 -0.09
CA LEU A 239 -29.27 22.22 -1.16
C LEU A 239 -30.23 21.16 -0.60
N THR A 240 -31.24 20.79 -1.38
CA THR A 240 -32.16 19.68 -1.07
C THR A 240 -31.85 18.45 -1.92
N ALA A 241 -32.31 17.27 -1.50
CA ALA A 241 -32.15 16.03 -2.27
C ALA A 241 -32.73 16.15 -3.70
N ASP A 242 -33.86 16.84 -3.87
CA ASP A 242 -34.47 17.08 -5.19
C ASP A 242 -33.62 17.99 -6.08
N GLN A 243 -32.95 18.99 -5.49
CA GLN A 243 -32.01 19.85 -6.24
C GLN A 243 -30.75 19.09 -6.65
N VAL A 244 -30.23 18.20 -5.80
CA VAL A 244 -29.10 17.34 -6.14
C VAL A 244 -29.49 16.31 -7.20
N ARG A 245 -30.72 15.76 -7.15
CA ARG A 245 -31.28 14.91 -8.21
C ARG A 245 -31.38 15.67 -9.54
N ALA A 246 -31.87 16.92 -9.53
CA ALA A 246 -31.94 17.74 -10.74
C ALA A 246 -30.54 18.07 -11.30
N LEU A 247 -29.56 18.31 -10.42
CA LEU A 247 -28.15 18.52 -10.80
C LEU A 247 -27.57 17.28 -11.49
N PHE A 248 -27.89 16.09 -10.99
CA PHE A 248 -27.47 14.83 -11.59
C PHE A 248 -28.18 14.57 -12.95
N ALA A 249 -29.48 14.86 -13.03
CA ALA A 249 -30.30 14.65 -14.22
C ALA A 249 -29.92 15.53 -15.43
N ASP A 250 -29.21 16.65 -15.20
CA ASP A 250 -28.65 17.48 -16.27
C ASP A 250 -27.62 16.72 -17.14
N GLY A 251 -27.08 15.60 -16.64
CA GLY A 251 -26.45 14.58 -17.48
C GLY A 251 -25.00 14.85 -17.91
N THR A 252 -24.45 16.04 -17.66
CA THR A 252 -23.03 16.32 -17.93
C THR A 252 -22.12 15.59 -16.93
N ASP A 253 -21.02 14.99 -17.41
CA ASP A 253 -20.07 14.20 -16.60
C ASP A 253 -19.65 14.94 -15.30
N GLY A 254 -19.33 16.23 -15.41
CA GLY A 254 -18.93 17.05 -14.28
C GLY A 254 -20.03 17.27 -13.24
N ARG A 255 -21.29 17.47 -13.66
CA ARG A 255 -22.42 17.69 -12.75
C ARG A 255 -22.90 16.40 -12.10
N ARG A 256 -22.85 15.27 -12.81
CA ARG A 256 -23.12 13.94 -12.23
C ARG A 256 -22.13 13.62 -11.11
N ILE A 257 -20.83 13.81 -11.37
CA ILE A 257 -19.77 13.66 -10.36
C ILE A 257 -19.96 14.62 -9.18
N GLN A 258 -20.29 15.89 -9.45
CA GLN A 258 -20.55 16.88 -8.40
C GLN A 258 -21.74 16.49 -7.52
N ALA A 259 -22.83 16.01 -8.12
CA ALA A 259 -23.98 15.51 -7.37
C ALA A 259 -23.59 14.32 -6.49
N LEU A 260 -22.84 13.34 -7.02
CA LEU A 260 -22.33 12.22 -6.22
C LEU A 260 -21.41 12.68 -5.09
N ALA A 261 -20.61 13.73 -5.29
CA ALA A 261 -19.77 14.32 -4.25
C ALA A 261 -20.58 14.99 -3.14
N LEU A 262 -21.67 15.68 -3.48
CA LEU A 262 -22.62 16.24 -2.52
C LEU A 262 -23.28 15.14 -1.68
N MET A 263 -23.73 14.06 -2.33
CA MET A 263 -24.33 12.90 -1.65
C MET A 263 -23.35 12.20 -0.69
N GLN A 264 -22.05 12.15 -1.04
CA GLN A 264 -21.01 11.61 -0.15
C GLN A 264 -20.77 12.51 1.07
N GLY A 265 -20.88 13.83 0.91
CA GLY A 265 -20.63 14.78 1.99
C GLY A 265 -21.79 14.89 2.96
N ASP A 266 -23.01 14.79 2.44
CA ASP A 266 -24.24 14.73 3.21
C ASP A 266 -25.16 13.61 2.68
N PRO A 267 -25.23 12.45 3.35
CA PRO A 267 -26.10 11.34 2.96
C PRO A 267 -27.59 11.66 2.98
N SER A 268 -28.03 12.82 3.52
CA SER A 268 -29.43 13.26 3.41
C SER A 268 -29.78 13.83 2.04
N LEU A 269 -28.79 14.21 1.24
CA LEU A 269 -28.95 14.67 -0.14
C LEU A 269 -28.97 13.52 -1.15
N ALA A 270 -28.72 12.29 -0.70
CA ALA A 270 -28.62 11.12 -1.57
C ALA A 270 -29.99 10.68 -2.08
N ASP A 271 -30.08 10.49 -3.40
CA ASP A 271 -31.22 9.87 -4.06
C ASP A 271 -30.84 8.48 -4.57
N LEU A 272 -31.54 7.45 -4.10
CA LEU A 272 -31.21 6.07 -4.47
C LEU A 272 -31.34 5.85 -5.99
N THR A 273 -32.32 6.48 -6.64
CA THR A 273 -32.53 6.30 -8.09
C THR A 273 -31.33 6.82 -8.89
N SER A 274 -30.82 8.01 -8.57
CA SER A 274 -29.59 8.54 -9.19
C SER A 274 -28.35 7.67 -8.88
N LEU A 275 -28.25 7.11 -7.67
CA LEU A 275 -27.14 6.23 -7.32
C LEU A 275 -27.15 4.92 -8.10
N LEU A 276 -28.33 4.30 -8.25
CA LEU A 276 -28.49 3.10 -9.07
C LEU A 276 -28.14 3.37 -10.53
N ASP A 277 -28.61 4.49 -11.09
CA ASP A 277 -28.26 4.92 -12.45
C ASP A 277 -26.74 5.07 -12.63
N ALA A 278 -26.05 5.73 -11.70
CA ALA A 278 -24.60 5.90 -11.76
C ALA A 278 -23.80 4.61 -11.51
N ILE A 279 -24.39 3.58 -10.91
CA ILE A 279 -23.76 2.27 -10.72
C ILE A 279 -23.96 1.38 -11.94
N GLU A 280 -25.18 1.36 -12.49
CA GLU A 280 -25.59 0.50 -13.60
C GLU A 280 -25.17 1.05 -14.97
N HIS A 281 -25.28 2.37 -15.17
CA HIS A 281 -25.03 3.05 -16.44
C HIS A 281 -24.03 4.22 -16.26
N PRO A 282 -22.81 3.97 -15.76
CA PRO A 282 -21.82 5.04 -15.56
C PRO A 282 -21.29 5.59 -16.89
N CYS A 283 -21.07 6.91 -16.97
CA CYS A 283 -20.33 7.52 -18.08
C CYS A 283 -18.82 7.21 -17.99
N SER A 284 -18.30 6.96 -16.78
CA SER A 284 -16.90 6.62 -16.55
C SER A 284 -16.68 5.75 -15.32
N GLY A 285 -15.54 5.05 -15.27
CA GLY A 285 -15.14 4.32 -14.06
C GLY A 285 -14.94 5.21 -12.83
N PHE A 286 -14.59 6.50 -13.03
CA PHE A 286 -14.46 7.48 -11.96
C PHE A 286 -15.82 7.83 -11.35
N GLU A 287 -16.84 8.01 -12.19
CA GLU A 287 -18.23 8.21 -11.75
C GLU A 287 -18.75 6.99 -10.99
N GLN A 288 -18.57 5.78 -11.55
CA GLN A 288 -19.03 4.54 -10.92
C GLN A 288 -18.40 4.33 -9.53
N TYR A 289 -17.11 4.67 -9.39
CA TYR A 289 -16.41 4.63 -8.10
C TYR A 289 -17.04 5.58 -7.07
N HIS A 290 -17.33 6.82 -7.46
CA HIS A 290 -17.96 7.80 -6.58
C HIS A 290 -19.43 7.46 -6.26
N ALA A 291 -20.15 6.81 -7.17
CA ALA A 291 -21.49 6.31 -6.92
C ALA A 291 -21.50 5.21 -5.86
N LEU A 292 -20.57 4.25 -5.95
CA LEU A 292 -20.37 3.21 -4.94
C LEU A 292 -19.99 3.82 -3.57
N LEU A 293 -19.16 4.86 -3.53
CA LEU A 293 -18.81 5.55 -2.28
C LEU A 293 -20.02 6.25 -1.65
N ALA A 294 -20.83 6.93 -2.46
CA ALA A 294 -22.08 7.56 -1.99
C ALA A 294 -23.07 6.51 -1.47
N ALA A 295 -23.24 5.40 -2.20
CA ALA A 295 -24.11 4.29 -1.82
C ALA A 295 -23.68 3.64 -0.49
N ARG A 296 -22.36 3.49 -0.25
CA ARG A 296 -21.83 3.01 1.04
C ARG A 296 -22.21 3.93 2.20
N GLY A 297 -22.22 5.24 1.99
CA GLY A 297 -22.66 6.22 2.99
C GLY A 297 -24.16 6.15 3.30
N LEU A 298 -24.96 5.66 2.36
CA LEU A 298 -26.42 5.57 2.47
C LEU A 298 -26.90 4.29 3.20
N LEU A 299 -26.05 3.28 3.37
CA LEU A 299 -26.44 1.95 3.85
C LEU A 299 -27.27 1.93 5.15
N SER A 300 -26.97 2.80 6.10
CA SER A 300 -27.68 2.85 7.40
C SER A 300 -29.07 3.50 7.32
N ARG A 301 -29.43 4.08 6.17
CA ARG A 301 -30.69 4.81 5.94
C ARG A 301 -31.64 4.09 4.99
N LEU A 302 -31.18 3.02 4.33
CA LEU A 302 -32.00 2.27 3.36
C LEU A 302 -33.04 1.42 4.08
N SER A 303 -34.28 1.43 3.58
CA SER A 303 -35.27 0.41 3.91
C SER A 303 -34.87 -0.96 3.35
N GLY A 304 -35.51 -2.05 3.81
CA GLY A 304 -35.21 -3.40 3.34
C GLY A 304 -35.36 -3.57 1.82
N ALA A 305 -36.40 -2.97 1.23
CA ALA A 305 -36.62 -3.02 -0.22
C ALA A 305 -35.59 -2.21 -1.01
N GLU A 306 -35.14 -1.07 -0.47
CA GLU A 306 -34.10 -0.23 -1.07
C GLU A 306 -32.71 -0.87 -0.98
N ALA A 307 -32.41 -1.49 0.17
CA ALA A 307 -31.21 -2.28 0.40
C ALA A 307 -31.11 -3.45 -0.58
N GLN A 308 -32.23 -4.11 -0.86
CA GLN A 308 -32.28 -5.19 -1.85
C GLN A 308 -32.01 -4.67 -3.27
N ARG A 309 -32.65 -3.57 -3.69
CA ARG A 309 -32.38 -2.95 -5.00
C ARG A 309 -30.91 -2.57 -5.19
N LEU A 310 -30.29 -1.97 -4.17
CA LEU A 310 -28.86 -1.64 -4.21
C LEU A 310 -27.98 -2.87 -4.31
N ARG A 311 -28.31 -3.94 -3.57
CA ARG A 311 -27.59 -5.21 -3.68
C ARG A 311 -27.67 -5.75 -5.11
N ASP A 312 -28.87 -5.81 -5.68
CA ASP A 312 -29.09 -6.44 -6.98
C ASP A 312 -28.31 -5.70 -8.07
N ALA A 313 -28.33 -4.35 -8.06
CA ALA A 313 -27.54 -3.52 -8.96
C ALA A 313 -26.02 -3.76 -8.83
N VAL A 314 -25.50 -3.75 -7.61
CA VAL A 314 -24.06 -3.94 -7.34
C VAL A 314 -23.61 -5.37 -7.69
N ALA A 315 -24.43 -6.37 -7.38
CA ALA A 315 -24.14 -7.77 -7.68
C ALA A 315 -24.16 -8.02 -9.20
N ALA A 316 -25.13 -7.45 -9.92
CA ALA A 316 -25.18 -7.54 -11.38
C ALA A 316 -23.91 -6.97 -12.02
N GLN A 317 -23.44 -5.81 -11.56
CA GLN A 317 -22.21 -5.18 -12.06
C GLN A 317 -20.93 -5.98 -11.78
N LEU A 318 -20.88 -6.80 -10.73
CA LEU A 318 -19.73 -7.67 -10.45
C LEU A 318 -19.70 -8.93 -11.33
N VAL A 319 -20.86 -9.37 -11.82
CA VAL A 319 -20.98 -10.56 -12.66
C VAL A 319 -20.90 -10.21 -14.15
N ASP A 320 -21.28 -8.98 -14.52
CA ASP A 320 -21.18 -8.48 -15.89
C ASP A 320 -19.71 -8.35 -16.34
N PRO A 321 -19.29 -9.04 -17.43
CA PRO A 321 -17.95 -8.90 -18.00
C PRO A 321 -17.57 -7.46 -18.42
N GLN A 322 -18.55 -6.60 -18.71
CA GLN A 322 -18.35 -5.18 -19.04
C GLN A 322 -18.59 -4.25 -17.85
N GLY A 323 -18.97 -4.79 -16.69
CA GLY A 323 -19.26 -4.03 -15.48
C GLY A 323 -18.00 -3.68 -14.68
N ILE A 324 -17.99 -4.05 -13.40
CA ILE A 324 -16.91 -3.75 -12.47
C ILE A 324 -15.77 -4.77 -12.64
N PRO A 325 -14.55 -4.35 -13.03
CA PRO A 325 -13.44 -5.27 -13.25
C PRO A 325 -12.99 -5.95 -11.95
N TYR A 326 -12.74 -7.26 -12.02
CA TYR A 326 -12.23 -8.04 -10.89
C TYR A 326 -10.88 -7.51 -10.39
N GLY A 327 -10.72 -7.40 -9.07
CA GLY A 327 -9.50 -6.92 -8.42
C GLY A 327 -9.27 -5.41 -8.53
N SER A 328 -10.27 -4.64 -8.95
CA SER A 328 -10.21 -3.17 -8.97
C SER A 328 -10.70 -2.54 -7.67
N ASP A 329 -10.35 -1.28 -7.42
CA ASP A 329 -10.86 -0.52 -6.27
C ASP A 329 -12.40 -0.50 -6.22
N ARG A 330 -13.04 -0.50 -7.40
CA ARG A 330 -14.49 -0.60 -7.56
C ARG A 330 -15.03 -1.96 -7.12
N SER A 331 -14.37 -3.07 -7.47
CA SER A 331 -14.83 -4.41 -7.06
C SER A 331 -14.72 -4.61 -5.56
N TRP A 332 -13.64 -4.11 -4.94
CA TRP A 332 -13.47 -4.13 -3.49
C TRP A 332 -14.58 -3.36 -2.77
N LEU A 333 -14.92 -2.16 -3.27
CA LEU A 333 -15.97 -1.34 -2.68
C LEU A 333 -17.35 -1.98 -2.85
N ALA A 334 -17.61 -2.56 -4.02
CA ALA A 334 -18.83 -3.32 -4.31
C ALA A 334 -19.01 -4.52 -3.37
N GLU A 335 -17.98 -5.36 -3.19
CA GLU A 335 -17.99 -6.48 -2.25
C GLU A 335 -18.25 -6.01 -0.81
N LYS A 336 -17.64 -4.89 -0.40
CA LYS A 336 -17.84 -4.33 0.92
C LYS A 336 -19.27 -3.85 1.15
N ILE A 337 -19.91 -3.27 0.13
CA ILE A 337 -21.33 -2.90 0.17
C ILE A 337 -22.19 -4.16 0.32
N LEU A 338 -21.95 -5.18 -0.50
CA LEU A 338 -22.70 -6.44 -0.46
C LEU A 338 -22.58 -7.16 0.89
N SER A 339 -21.41 -7.10 1.53
CA SER A 339 -21.16 -7.69 2.85
C SER A 339 -21.98 -7.07 3.99
N ARG A 340 -22.47 -5.84 3.81
CA ARG A 340 -23.21 -5.08 4.83
C ARG A 340 -24.71 -5.06 4.62
N LEU A 341 -25.19 -5.38 3.43
CA LEU A 341 -26.61 -5.45 3.16
C LEU A 341 -27.15 -6.82 3.66
N PRO A 342 -28.42 -6.95 4.06
CA PRO A 342 -29.00 -8.24 4.48
C PRO A 342 -29.38 -9.10 3.27
N VAL A 343 -29.04 -10.39 3.26
CA VAL A 343 -29.51 -11.30 2.20
C VAL A 343 -30.96 -11.69 2.51
N THR A 344 -31.92 -11.01 1.89
CA THR A 344 -33.32 -11.42 1.97
C THR A 344 -33.52 -12.52 0.94
N ALA A 345 -33.60 -13.77 1.41
CA ALA A 345 -34.08 -14.85 0.56
C ALA A 345 -35.56 -14.57 0.25
N SER A 346 -35.86 -14.16 -0.98
CA SER A 346 -37.22 -14.18 -1.50
C SER A 346 -37.66 -15.64 -1.55
N VAL A 347 -38.27 -16.15 -0.48
CA VAL A 347 -38.98 -17.42 -0.50
C VAL A 347 -40.17 -17.21 -1.47
N PRO A 348 -40.23 -17.88 -2.62
CA PRO A 348 -41.42 -17.80 -3.46
C PRO A 348 -42.59 -18.32 -2.62
N ALA A 349 -43.65 -17.51 -2.49
CA ALA A 349 -44.90 -17.97 -1.92
C ALA A 349 -45.30 -19.23 -2.67
N GLN A 350 -45.29 -20.38 -1.99
CA GLN A 350 -45.78 -21.61 -2.59
C GLN A 350 -47.22 -21.35 -3.05
N PRO A 351 -47.57 -21.63 -4.31
CA PRO A 351 -48.97 -21.67 -4.70
C PRO A 351 -49.65 -22.67 -3.77
N THR A 352 -50.71 -22.23 -3.08
CA THR A 352 -51.59 -23.12 -2.33
C THR A 352 -51.97 -24.27 -3.24
N ALA A 353 -51.47 -25.47 -2.92
CA ALA A 353 -51.78 -26.67 -3.68
C ALA A 353 -53.30 -26.86 -3.69
N SER A 354 -53.89 -26.73 -4.88
CA SER A 354 -55.25 -27.15 -5.15
C SER A 354 -55.35 -28.64 -4.85
N VAL A 355 -56.18 -28.98 -3.87
CA VAL A 355 -56.56 -30.36 -3.53
C VAL A 355 -57.13 -31.04 -4.77
N PRO A 356 -56.56 -32.15 -5.28
CA PRO A 356 -57.24 -32.97 -6.26
C PRO A 356 -58.28 -33.84 -5.54
N ALA A 357 -59.51 -33.83 -6.06
CA ALA A 357 -60.58 -34.71 -5.64
C ALA A 357 -60.14 -36.18 -5.70
N GLN A 358 -60.20 -36.88 -4.57
CA GLN A 358 -60.11 -38.35 -4.55
C GLN A 358 -61.48 -38.97 -4.87
N PRO A 359 -61.53 -40.05 -5.67
CA PRO A 359 -62.77 -40.74 -5.99
C PRO A 359 -63.26 -41.57 -4.81
N THR A 360 -64.58 -41.62 -4.70
CA THR A 360 -65.39 -42.30 -3.71
C THR A 360 -65.05 -43.79 -3.60
N VAL A 361 -64.64 -44.25 -2.41
CA VAL A 361 -64.68 -45.68 -2.04
C VAL A 361 -65.20 -45.80 -0.61
N ALA A 362 -66.00 -46.86 -0.42
CA ALA A 362 -67.03 -47.04 0.60
C ALA A 362 -66.58 -47.17 2.06
N VAL A 363 -67.53 -46.83 2.94
CA VAL A 363 -67.58 -47.01 4.40
C VAL A 363 -67.51 -48.50 4.77
N PRO A 364 -66.92 -48.84 5.94
CA PRO A 364 -67.78 -49.36 7.00
C PRO A 364 -67.57 -48.67 8.37
N VAL A 365 -68.67 -48.71 9.11
CA VAL A 365 -68.96 -48.08 10.40
C VAL A 365 -68.20 -48.73 11.55
N GLN A 366 -67.63 -47.94 12.49
CA GLN A 366 -67.60 -48.36 13.90
C GLN A 366 -67.50 -47.18 14.90
N GLN A 367 -68.66 -46.94 15.52
CA GLN A 367 -68.95 -46.65 16.94
C GLN A 367 -68.21 -45.54 17.69
N ALA A 368 -69.07 -44.64 18.20
CA ALA A 368 -68.85 -43.58 19.17
C ALA A 368 -68.38 -44.07 20.55
N VAL A 369 -67.62 -43.23 21.26
CA VAL A 369 -67.85 -42.92 22.68
C VAL A 369 -67.49 -41.46 22.94
N ALA A 370 -68.44 -40.75 23.54
CA ALA A 370 -68.35 -39.39 24.04
C ALA A 370 -67.90 -39.36 25.51
N ALA A 371 -67.22 -38.28 25.93
CA ALA A 371 -67.28 -37.61 27.24
C ALA A 371 -66.15 -36.56 27.21
N GLY A 372 -66.39 -35.25 27.29
CA GLY A 372 -66.96 -34.56 28.45
C GLY A 372 -65.79 -34.21 29.40
N SER A 373 -65.64 -33.05 30.01
CA SER A 373 -66.30 -31.75 30.04
C SER A 373 -65.44 -30.91 31.01
N ASP A 374 -65.67 -29.59 31.00
CA ASP A 374 -65.46 -28.67 32.14
C ASP A 374 -64.04 -28.18 32.51
N GLY A 375 -63.86 -26.86 32.36
CA GLY A 375 -62.87 -26.05 33.09
C GLY A 375 -63.33 -25.77 34.53
N PRO A 376 -63.15 -24.57 35.10
CA PRO A 376 -62.08 -23.57 34.95
C PRO A 376 -61.50 -23.09 36.31
N ALA A 377 -60.52 -22.18 36.25
CA ALA A 377 -60.21 -21.06 37.17
C ALA A 377 -60.16 -21.23 38.72
N SER A 378 -58.99 -20.88 39.30
CA SER A 378 -58.84 -20.11 40.56
C SER A 378 -57.35 -19.84 40.81
N SER A 379 -56.86 -18.60 40.80
CA SER A 379 -56.91 -17.57 41.86
C SER A 379 -55.71 -17.63 42.83
N ALA A 380 -55.47 -16.49 43.50
CA ALA A 380 -54.42 -16.17 44.50
C ALA A 380 -53.08 -15.66 43.90
N GLN A 381 -52.77 -14.35 43.84
CA GLN A 381 -52.66 -13.31 44.87
C GLN A 381 -51.25 -13.24 45.50
N ALA A 382 -50.70 -12.02 45.44
CA ALA A 382 -49.37 -11.51 45.83
C ALA A 382 -49.13 -11.57 47.37
N PRO A 383 -48.20 -10.83 48.04
CA PRO A 383 -47.15 -9.88 47.59
C PRO A 383 -45.82 -9.94 48.43
N GLY A 384 -44.94 -8.97 48.18
CA GLY A 384 -43.99 -8.41 49.15
C GLY A 384 -42.54 -8.81 48.88
N GLU A 385 -41.53 -7.96 49.01
CA GLU A 385 -41.35 -6.54 49.31
C GLU A 385 -39.82 -6.31 49.17
N PRO A 386 -39.30 -5.06 49.26
CA PRO A 386 -37.98 -4.68 48.80
C PRO A 386 -36.90 -4.58 49.90
N ASN A 387 -35.70 -4.16 49.46
CA ASN A 387 -34.56 -3.52 50.14
C ASN A 387 -33.24 -4.31 50.13
N SER A 388 -32.26 -3.79 49.39
CA SER A 388 -31.05 -3.14 49.94
C SER A 388 -30.34 -2.34 48.86
#